data_AF-A0A930VZS6-F1
#
_entry.id   AF-A0A930VZS6-F1
#
_cell.length_a   1.000
_cell.length_b   1.000
_cell.length_c   1.000
_cell.angle_alpha   90.00
_cell.angle_beta   90.00
_cell.angle_gamma   90.00
#
_symmetry.space_group_name_H-M   'P 1'
#
loop_
_entity.id
_entity.type
_entity.pdbx_description
1 polymer ?
#
loop_
_entity_poly.entity_id
_entity_poly.type
_entity_poly.pdbx_seq_one_letter_code
_entity_poly.pdbx_strand_id
1 'polypeptide(L)'
;LFLVKTVFTAALALFCIIMPPYPFIPIQMSLLSFATVGFPSFVLALEANHDRVQGNFLKNVLKRSLPASAAITVSLALAIVCGRLMGVSRAEVSTVCLMVTGIIGILLIYRISLPLNTLRGTLLAAVSLMVVLGCTVLRSFFRIVWLMPNMYGLLALALVVALCVFNRLYTFLQDHSNQSRIFAVFVRVFGGKNNMRTPSDA
;
A
#
# COMPACT_ATOMS: atom_id res chain seq x y z
N LEU A 1 0.57 4.84 7.59
CA LEU A 1 1.25 5.00 6.29
C LEU A 1 2.61 4.31 6.27
N PHE A 2 3.49 4.61 7.22
CA PHE A 2 4.80 3.93 7.32
C PHE A 2 4.70 2.40 7.45
N LEU A 3 3.77 1.90 8.28
CA LEU A 3 3.55 0.46 8.48
C LEU A 3 3.05 -0.25 7.20
N VAL A 4 2.26 0.43 6.38
CA VAL A 4 1.80 -0.13 5.08
C VAL A 4 3.01 -0.41 4.20
N LYS A 5 3.93 0.55 4.12
CA LYS A 5 5.15 0.44 3.32
C LYS A 5 6.02 -0.71 3.81
N THR A 6 6.23 -0.84 5.12
CA THR A 6 7.05 -1.93 5.67
C THR A 6 6.43 -3.31 5.44
N VAL A 7 5.12 -3.47 5.64
CA VAL A 7 4.42 -4.75 5.43
C VAL A 7 4.39 -5.11 3.94
N PHE A 8 4.09 -4.15 3.05
CA PHE A 8 4.14 -4.35 1.62
C PHE A 8 5.54 -4.75 1.13
N THR A 9 6.59 -4.02 1.53
CA THR A 9 7.96 -4.36 1.11
C THR A 9 8.43 -5.69 1.68
N ALA A 10 8.04 -6.04 2.91
CA ALA A 10 8.37 -7.32 3.52
C ALA A 10 7.65 -8.49 2.80
N ALA A 11 6.37 -8.34 2.47
CA ALA A 11 5.62 -9.34 1.71
C ALA A 11 6.19 -9.54 0.31
N LEU A 12 6.60 -8.45 -0.35
CA LEU A 12 7.32 -8.48 -1.61
C LEU A 12 8.68 -9.16 -1.52
N ALA A 13 9.44 -8.88 -0.47
CA ALA A 13 10.73 -9.54 -0.25
C ALA A 13 10.55 -11.05 -0.10
N LEU A 14 9.54 -11.49 0.67
CA LEU A 14 9.19 -12.89 0.80
C LEU A 14 8.78 -13.51 -0.55
N PHE A 15 7.96 -12.80 -1.33
CA PHE A 15 7.60 -13.24 -2.68
C PHE A 15 8.81 -13.36 -3.60
N CYS A 16 9.76 -12.42 -3.53
CA CYS A 16 10.97 -12.44 -4.33
C CYS A 16 11.98 -13.53 -3.93
N ILE A 17 11.95 -14.02 -2.69
CA ILE A 17 12.70 -15.22 -2.29
C ILE A 17 12.18 -16.45 -3.06
N ILE A 18 10.86 -16.54 -3.23
CA ILE A 18 10.21 -17.64 -3.96
C ILE A 18 10.35 -17.46 -5.48
N MET A 19 10.25 -16.22 -5.97
CA MET A 19 10.18 -15.90 -7.39
C MET A 19 11.06 -14.71 -7.79
N PRO A 20 12.39 -14.84 -7.80
CA PRO A 20 13.30 -13.80 -8.29
C PRO A 20 13.10 -13.55 -9.80
N PRO A 21 13.32 -12.34 -10.33
CA PRO A 21 13.82 -11.11 -9.68
C PRO A 21 12.73 -10.10 -9.24
N TYR A 22 13.14 -9.11 -8.45
CA TYR A 22 12.27 -8.03 -7.95
C TYR A 22 11.61 -7.23 -9.08
N PRO A 23 10.29 -7.00 -9.01
CA PRO A 23 9.51 -6.49 -10.14
C PRO A 23 9.65 -4.97 -10.36
N PHE A 24 10.13 -4.23 -9.37
CA PHE A 24 10.28 -2.78 -9.48
C PHE A 24 11.71 -2.35 -9.74
N ILE A 25 11.84 -1.24 -10.46
CA ILE A 25 13.09 -0.50 -10.53
C ILE A 25 13.19 0.34 -9.25
N PRO A 26 14.36 0.43 -8.58
CA PRO A 26 14.50 1.18 -7.32
C PRO A 26 13.96 2.62 -7.38
N ILE A 27 14.14 3.30 -8.52
CA ILE A 27 13.65 4.66 -8.73
C ILE A 27 12.12 4.78 -8.70
N GLN A 28 11.41 3.75 -9.18
CA GLN A 28 9.94 3.66 -9.15
C GLN A 28 9.45 3.48 -7.71
N MET A 29 10.17 2.69 -6.91
CA MET A 29 9.88 2.52 -5.49
C MET A 29 10.09 3.79 -4.68
N SER A 30 11.08 4.60 -5.03
CA SER A 30 11.31 5.92 -4.42
C SER A 30 10.15 6.87 -4.69
N LEU A 31 9.65 6.94 -5.94
CA LEU A 31 8.48 7.75 -6.29
C LEU A 31 7.25 7.34 -5.48
N LEU A 32 6.92 6.04 -5.49
CA LEU A 32 5.77 5.52 -4.75
C LEU A 32 5.92 5.79 -3.25
N SER A 33 7.11 5.59 -2.69
CA SER A 33 7.39 5.85 -1.28
C SER A 33 7.20 7.31 -0.91
N PHE A 34 7.69 8.22 -1.74
CA PHE A 34 7.57 9.65 -1.48
C PHE A 34 6.12 10.11 -1.65
N ALA A 35 5.47 9.75 -2.75
CA ALA A 35 4.10 10.16 -3.04
C ALA A 35 3.08 9.56 -2.07
N THR A 36 3.22 8.28 -1.71
CA THR A 36 2.21 7.57 -0.90
C THR A 36 2.50 7.55 0.60
N VAL A 37 3.73 7.87 1.03
CA VAL A 37 4.11 7.85 2.45
C VAL A 37 4.74 9.17 2.87
N GLY A 38 5.78 9.62 2.18
CA GLY A 38 6.56 10.80 2.57
C GLY A 38 5.73 12.07 2.61
N PHE A 39 5.14 12.44 1.47
CA PHE A 39 4.37 13.67 1.33
C PHE A 39 3.12 13.69 2.24
N PRO A 40 2.27 12.64 2.27
CA PRO A 40 1.15 12.59 3.19
C PRO A 40 1.57 12.71 4.67
N SER A 41 2.65 12.04 5.06
CA SER A 41 3.10 12.06 6.46
C SER A 41 3.64 13.43 6.85
N PHE A 42 4.30 14.14 5.93
CA PHE A 42 4.78 15.51 6.17
C PHE A 42 3.61 16.48 6.34
N VAL A 43 2.63 16.44 5.43
CA VAL A 43 1.44 17.31 5.50
C VAL A 43 0.61 17.02 6.76
N LEU A 44 0.42 15.74 7.10
CA LEU A 44 -0.28 15.34 8.33
C LEU A 44 0.51 15.67 9.61
N ALA A 45 1.84 15.80 9.52
CA ALA A 45 2.65 16.25 10.66
C ALA A 45 2.57 17.77 10.88
N LEU A 46 2.27 18.54 9.83
CA LEU A 46 1.98 19.98 9.94
C LEU A 46 0.55 20.25 10.45
N GLU A 47 -0.37 19.31 10.27
CA GLU A 47 -1.68 19.34 10.93
C GLU A 47 -1.47 19.06 12.44
N ALA A 48 -1.74 20.07 13.28
CA ALA A 48 -1.62 19.94 14.73
C ALA A 48 -2.59 18.88 15.26
N ASN A 49 -2.09 17.66 15.44
CA ASN A 49 -2.90 16.54 15.89
C ASN A 49 -3.00 16.57 17.43
N HIS A 50 -4.03 17.24 17.94
CA HIS A 50 -4.35 17.29 19.38
C HIS A 50 -5.21 16.09 19.86
N ASP A 51 -5.52 15.13 18.99
CA ASP A 51 -6.22 13.91 19.38
C ASP A 51 -5.28 12.96 20.13
N ARG A 52 -5.51 12.82 21.45
CA ARG A 52 -4.92 11.73 22.24
C ARG A 52 -5.25 10.41 21.58
N VAL A 53 -4.23 9.57 21.38
CA VAL A 53 -4.38 8.23 20.82
C VAL A 53 -5.25 7.37 21.74
N GLN A 54 -6.57 7.30 21.49
CA GLN A 54 -7.50 6.47 22.26
C GLN A 54 -7.50 5.04 21.72
N GLY A 55 -7.03 4.07 22.53
CA GLY A 55 -7.07 2.62 22.26
C GLY A 55 -5.79 1.97 21.72
N ASN A 56 -5.88 0.72 21.24
CA ASN A 56 -4.76 -0.02 20.62
C ASN A 56 -4.43 0.55 19.22
N PHE A 57 -3.65 1.63 19.17
CA PHE A 57 -3.15 2.28 17.96
C PHE A 57 -2.63 1.30 16.90
N LEU A 58 -1.75 0.38 17.32
CA LEU A 58 -1.11 -0.58 16.43
C LEU A 58 -2.14 -1.51 15.77
N LYS A 59 -3.18 -1.93 16.50
CA LYS A 59 -4.27 -2.76 15.99
C LYS A 59 -5.07 -2.03 14.92
N ASN A 60 -5.38 -0.75 15.12
CA ASN A 60 -6.13 0.03 14.13
C ASN A 60 -5.31 0.31 12.86
N VAL A 61 -4.01 0.62 13.03
CA VAL A 61 -3.09 0.84 11.90
C VAL A 61 -2.86 -0.45 11.11
N LEU A 62 -2.66 -1.58 11.79
CA LEU A 62 -2.43 -2.88 11.15
C LEU A 62 -3.68 -3.36 10.39
N LYS A 63 -4.87 -3.21 11.01
CA LYS A 63 -6.16 -3.54 10.37
C LYS A 63 -6.38 -2.78 9.06
N ARG A 64 -5.97 -1.51 8.99
CA ARG A 64 -6.11 -0.69 7.78
C ARG A 64 -5.03 -0.95 6.73
N SER A 65 -3.82 -1.36 7.16
CA SER A 65 -2.67 -1.57 6.26
C SER A 65 -2.63 -2.96 5.62
N LEU A 66 -3.06 -4.00 6.34
CA LEU A 66 -3.13 -5.38 5.84
C LEU A 66 -3.90 -5.56 4.52
N PRO A 67 -5.14 -5.04 4.36
CA PRO A 67 -5.90 -5.26 3.13
C PRO A 67 -5.23 -4.59 1.94
N ALA A 68 -4.62 -3.42 2.16
CA ALA A 68 -3.87 -2.71 1.14
C ALA A 68 -2.60 -3.47 0.72
N SER A 69 -1.78 -3.89 1.67
CA SER A 69 -0.55 -4.62 1.37
C SER A 69 -0.81 -5.96 0.68
N ALA A 70 -1.87 -6.68 1.09
CA ALA A 70 -2.26 -7.94 0.47
C ALA A 70 -2.75 -7.72 -0.97
N ALA A 71 -3.61 -6.71 -1.21
CA ALA A 71 -4.08 -6.38 -2.56
C ALA A 71 -2.93 -6.06 -3.51
N ILE A 72 -1.96 -5.24 -3.08
CA ILE A 72 -0.81 -4.91 -3.92
C ILE A 72 0.04 -6.17 -4.17
N THR A 73 0.34 -6.96 -3.14
CA THR A 73 1.19 -8.17 -3.28
C THR A 73 0.57 -9.20 -4.22
N VAL A 74 -0.72 -9.49 -4.09
CA VAL A 74 -1.42 -10.45 -4.96
C VAL A 74 -1.46 -9.97 -6.40
N SER A 75 -1.78 -8.69 -6.61
CA SER A 75 -1.87 -8.11 -7.96
C SER A 75 -0.51 -8.06 -8.64
N LEU A 76 0.54 -7.81 -7.85
CA LEU A 76 1.92 -7.80 -8.31
C LEU A 76 2.40 -9.20 -8.67
N ALA A 77 2.12 -10.18 -7.82
CA ALA A 77 2.40 -11.59 -8.10
C ALA A 77 1.72 -12.04 -9.40
N LEU A 78 0.44 -11.69 -9.57
CA LEU A 78 -0.31 -11.97 -10.80
C LEU A 78 0.33 -11.31 -12.02
N ALA A 79 0.67 -10.02 -11.94
CA ALA A 79 1.30 -9.29 -13.03
C ALA A 79 2.66 -9.91 -13.43
N ILE A 80 3.44 -10.39 -12.46
CA ILE A 80 4.73 -11.06 -12.70
C ILE A 80 4.52 -12.42 -13.38
N VAL A 81 3.61 -13.24 -12.86
CA VAL A 81 3.34 -14.59 -13.39
C VAL A 81 2.81 -14.48 -14.82
N CYS A 82 1.78 -13.65 -15.04
CA CYS A 82 1.23 -13.42 -16.37
C CYS A 82 2.26 -12.80 -17.32
N GLY A 83 3.05 -11.83 -16.85
CA GLY A 83 4.12 -11.22 -17.64
C GLY A 83 5.18 -12.24 -18.09
N ARG A 84 5.53 -13.20 -17.23
CA ARG A 84 6.45 -14.30 -17.59
C ARG A 84 5.83 -15.26 -18.60
N LEU A 85 4.55 -15.63 -18.42
CA LEU A 85 3.84 -16.53 -19.34
C LEU A 85 3.69 -15.91 -20.74
N MET A 86 3.51 -14.60 -20.82
CA MET A 86 3.37 -13.88 -22.08
C MET A 86 4.72 -13.47 -22.71
N GLY A 87 5.86 -13.77 -22.07
CA GLY A 87 7.19 -13.42 -22.59
C GLY A 87 7.50 -11.91 -22.61
N VAL A 88 6.86 -11.14 -21.74
CA VAL A 88 6.87 -9.67 -21.74
C VAL A 88 8.18 -9.11 -21.20
N SER A 89 8.58 -7.92 -21.68
CA SER A 89 9.76 -7.24 -21.16
C SER A 89 9.61 -6.87 -19.68
N ARG A 90 10.70 -7.01 -18.91
CA ARG A 90 10.73 -6.64 -17.48
C ARG A 90 10.37 -5.17 -17.24
N ALA A 91 10.69 -4.30 -18.20
CA ALA A 91 10.38 -2.87 -18.10
C ALA A 91 8.86 -2.60 -18.17
N GLU A 92 8.13 -3.35 -19.02
CA GLU A 92 6.68 -3.23 -19.13
C GLU A 92 5.99 -3.77 -17.87
N VAL A 93 6.43 -4.92 -17.36
CA VAL A 93 5.92 -5.47 -16.10
C VAL A 93 6.13 -4.46 -14.97
N SER A 94 7.33 -3.90 -14.81
CA SER A 94 7.60 -2.89 -13.77
C SER A 94 6.69 -1.66 -13.87
N THR A 95 6.34 -1.26 -15.10
CA THR A 95 5.46 -0.13 -15.36
C THR A 95 4.02 -0.45 -14.93
N VAL A 96 3.51 -1.64 -15.27
CA VAL A 96 2.17 -2.12 -14.83
C VAL A 96 2.12 -2.16 -13.30
N CYS A 97 3.15 -2.71 -12.69
CA CYS A 97 3.28 -2.84 -11.25
C CYS A 97 3.25 -1.47 -10.55
N LEU A 98 3.97 -0.49 -11.10
CA LEU A 98 3.98 0.88 -10.59
C LEU A 98 2.59 1.52 -10.68
N MET A 99 1.92 1.40 -11.82
CA MET A 99 0.58 1.97 -12.02
C MET A 99 -0.44 1.38 -11.04
N VAL A 100 -0.49 0.05 -10.92
CA VAL A 100 -1.39 -0.65 -9.99
C VAL A 100 -1.10 -0.22 -8.54
N THR A 101 0.17 -0.19 -8.14
CA THR A 101 0.56 0.19 -6.77
C THR A 101 0.24 1.66 -6.49
N GLY A 102 0.44 2.56 -7.44
CA GLY A 102 0.09 3.98 -7.32
C GLY A 102 -1.40 4.19 -7.11
N ILE A 103 -2.24 3.49 -7.89
CA ILE A 103 -3.70 3.58 -7.78
C ILE A 103 -4.20 3.03 -6.45
N ILE A 104 -3.71 1.86 -6.01
CA ILE A 104 -4.07 1.31 -4.69
C ILE A 104 -3.55 2.23 -3.57
N GLY A 105 -2.37 2.83 -3.73
CA GLY A 105 -1.79 3.78 -2.78
C GLY A 105 -2.67 5.02 -2.59
N ILE A 106 -3.16 5.61 -3.69
CA ILE A 106 -4.11 6.73 -3.66
C ILE A 106 -5.42 6.30 -3.00
N LEU A 107 -5.97 5.14 -3.36
CA LEU A 107 -7.20 4.60 -2.78
C LEU A 107 -7.06 4.39 -1.26
N LEU A 108 -5.90 3.90 -0.81
CA LEU A 108 -5.60 3.72 0.60
C LEU A 108 -5.57 5.06 1.33
N ILE A 109 -4.90 6.08 0.76
CA ILE A 109 -4.84 7.43 1.35
C ILE A 109 -6.26 8.00 1.45
N TYR A 110 -7.05 7.91 0.38
CA TYR A 110 -8.45 8.32 0.38
C TYR A 110 -9.24 7.66 1.53
N ARG A 111 -9.08 6.35 1.72
CA ARG A 111 -9.75 5.59 2.79
C ARG A 111 -9.30 6.00 4.19
N ILE A 112 -8.02 6.31 4.38
CA ILE A 112 -7.48 6.75 5.68
C ILE A 112 -7.91 8.19 5.99
N SER A 113 -8.09 9.02 4.95
CA SER A 113 -8.39 10.44 5.05
C SER A 113 -9.87 10.77 5.30
N LEU A 114 -10.77 9.78 5.29
CA LEU A 114 -12.19 9.98 5.61
C LEU A 114 -12.43 10.21 7.11
N PRO A 115 -13.29 11.15 7.53
CA PRO A 115 -13.99 12.17 6.71
C PRO A 115 -13.01 13.23 6.19
N LEU A 116 -13.21 13.64 4.93
CA LEU A 116 -12.30 14.56 4.23
C LEU A 116 -12.45 15.97 4.79
N ASN A 117 -11.43 16.43 5.52
CA ASN A 117 -11.26 17.84 5.81
C ASN A 117 -10.55 18.54 4.64
N THR A 118 -10.61 19.87 4.54
CA THR A 118 -9.99 20.65 3.45
C THR A 118 -8.50 20.29 3.25
N LEU A 119 -7.76 20.13 4.35
CA LEU A 119 -6.35 19.73 4.39
C LEU A 119 -6.11 18.31 3.81
N ARG A 120 -7.03 17.38 4.06
CA ARG A 120 -6.93 16.00 3.57
C ARG A 120 -7.33 15.89 2.10
N GLY A 121 -8.27 16.73 1.66
CA GLY A 121 -8.65 16.87 0.26
C GLY A 121 -7.49 17.42 -0.60
N THR A 122 -6.82 18.48 -0.12
CA THR A 122 -5.64 19.03 -0.81
C THR A 122 -4.47 18.05 -0.82
N LEU A 123 -4.26 17.29 0.27
CA LEU A 123 -3.29 16.19 0.31
C LEU A 123 -3.58 15.15 -0.76
N LEU A 124 -4.83 14.69 -0.89
CA LEU A 124 -5.20 13.71 -1.91
C LEU A 124 -4.94 14.24 -3.33
N ALA A 125 -5.37 15.47 -3.61
CA ALA A 125 -5.14 16.13 -4.90
C ALA A 125 -3.64 16.24 -5.21
N ALA A 126 -2.81 16.64 -4.24
CA ALA A 126 -1.37 16.76 -4.40
C ALA A 126 -0.69 15.40 -4.63
N VAL A 127 -1.11 14.34 -3.93
CA VAL A 127 -0.58 12.98 -4.17
C VAL A 127 -0.96 12.48 -5.55
N SER A 128 -2.22 12.64 -5.95
CA SER A 128 -2.68 12.29 -7.30
C SER A 128 -1.89 13.06 -8.36
N LEU A 129 -1.68 14.37 -8.16
CA LEU A 129 -0.88 15.20 -9.05
C LEU A 129 0.57 14.71 -9.13
N MET A 130 1.21 14.40 -7.99
CA MET A 130 2.56 13.85 -7.96
C MET A 130 2.70 12.54 -8.74
N VAL A 131 1.75 11.62 -8.58
CA VAL A 131 1.77 10.35 -9.31
C VAL A 131 1.56 10.59 -10.81
N VAL A 132 0.62 11.46 -11.19
CA VAL A 132 0.37 11.80 -12.59
C VAL A 132 1.60 12.47 -13.22
N LEU A 133 2.17 13.50 -12.58
CA LEU A 133 3.37 14.19 -13.06
C LEU A 133 4.59 13.27 -13.10
N GLY A 134 4.73 12.37 -12.12
CA GLY A 134 5.76 11.34 -12.12
C GLY A 134 5.64 10.41 -13.33
N CYS A 135 4.41 10.01 -13.68
CA CYS A 135 4.14 9.13 -14.81
C CYS A 135 4.22 9.83 -16.18
N THR A 136 3.92 11.13 -16.27
CA THR A 136 3.87 11.87 -17.54
C THR A 136 5.14 12.67 -17.82
N VAL A 137 5.54 13.56 -16.91
CA VAL A 137 6.67 14.49 -17.10
C VAL A 137 8.01 13.80 -16.83
N LEU A 138 8.10 13.03 -15.75
CA LEU A 138 9.32 12.33 -15.34
C LEU A 138 9.42 10.90 -15.87
N ARG A 139 8.67 10.60 -16.94
CA ARG A 139 8.58 9.26 -17.54
C ARG A 139 9.95 8.65 -17.88
N SER A 140 10.82 9.47 -18.48
CA SER A 140 12.19 9.10 -18.85
C SER A 140 13.05 8.79 -17.62
N PHE A 141 12.90 9.59 -16.56
CA PHE A 141 13.62 9.43 -15.29
C PHE A 141 13.18 8.17 -14.52
N PHE A 142 11.88 7.86 -14.52
CA PHE A 142 11.32 6.67 -13.87
C PHE A 142 11.34 5.41 -14.74
N ARG A 143 11.95 5.47 -15.93
CA ARG A 143 12.05 4.37 -16.90
C ARG A 143 10.69 3.72 -17.20
N ILE A 144 9.66 4.55 -17.33
CA ILE A 144 8.30 4.11 -17.64
C ILE A 144 8.18 3.92 -19.15
N VAL A 145 7.92 2.69 -19.59
CA VAL A 145 7.84 2.34 -21.01
C VAL A 145 6.39 2.54 -21.52
N TRP A 146 6.24 2.76 -22.82
CA TRP A 146 4.91 2.69 -23.45
C TRP A 146 4.42 1.25 -23.42
N LEU A 147 3.23 1.04 -22.85
CA LEU A 147 2.63 -0.28 -22.83
C LEU A 147 2.18 -0.65 -24.24
N MET A 148 2.58 -1.83 -24.70
CA MET A 148 1.97 -2.42 -25.89
C MET A 148 0.46 -2.63 -25.68
N PRO A 149 -0.38 -2.59 -26.73
CA PRO A 149 -1.83 -2.78 -26.64
C PRO A 149 -2.25 -4.02 -25.82
N ASN A 150 -1.47 -5.10 -25.93
CA ASN A 150 -1.71 -6.36 -25.22
C ASN A 150 -1.52 -6.26 -23.69
N MET A 151 -0.80 -5.24 -23.21
CA MET A 151 -0.52 -5.02 -21.78
C MET A 151 -1.62 -4.23 -21.07
N TYR A 152 -2.48 -3.51 -21.79
CA TYR A 152 -3.63 -2.85 -21.18
C TYR A 152 -4.61 -3.86 -20.59
N GLY A 153 -4.74 -5.04 -21.20
CA GLY A 153 -5.52 -6.15 -20.66
C GLY A 153 -4.97 -6.67 -19.33
N LEU A 154 -3.64 -6.87 -19.24
CA LEU A 154 -2.98 -7.27 -18.00
C LEU A 154 -3.09 -6.20 -16.91
N LEU A 155 -2.92 -4.92 -17.28
CA LEU A 155 -3.11 -3.79 -16.37
C LEU A 155 -4.54 -3.77 -15.80
N ALA A 156 -5.54 -3.88 -16.67
CA ALA A 156 -6.94 -3.90 -16.27
C ALA A 156 -7.24 -5.09 -15.35
N LEU A 157 -6.77 -6.28 -15.71
CA LEU A 157 -6.92 -7.50 -14.88
C LEU A 157 -6.28 -7.31 -13.50
N ALA A 158 -5.01 -6.88 -13.45
CA ALA A 158 -4.29 -6.67 -12.20
C ALA A 158 -4.98 -5.61 -11.32
N LEU A 159 -5.54 -4.57 -11.93
CA LEU A 159 -6.27 -3.51 -11.24
C LEU A 159 -7.64 -4.01 -10.73
N VAL A 160 -8.38 -4.78 -11.52
CA VAL A 160 -9.64 -5.41 -11.09
C VAL A 160 -9.38 -6.36 -9.93
N VAL A 161 -8.37 -7.22 -10.03
CA VAL A 161 -7.97 -8.12 -8.95
C VAL A 161 -7.56 -7.32 -7.71
N ALA A 162 -6.75 -6.27 -7.87
CA ALA A 162 -6.39 -5.38 -6.78
C ALA A 162 -7.61 -4.81 -6.06
N LEU A 163 -8.57 -4.25 -6.81
CA LEU A 163 -9.77 -3.64 -6.24
C LEU A 163 -10.67 -4.68 -5.59
N CYS A 164 -10.85 -5.85 -6.21
CA CYS A 164 -11.62 -6.95 -5.64
C CYS A 164 -10.98 -7.44 -4.34
N VAL A 165 -9.68 -7.71 -4.33
CA VAL A 165 -8.95 -8.16 -3.13
C VAL A 165 -9.00 -7.08 -2.07
N PHE A 166 -8.74 -5.82 -2.44
CA PHE A 166 -8.78 -4.69 -1.52
C PHE A 166 -10.15 -4.55 -0.88
N ASN A 167 -11.22 -4.46 -1.67
CA ASN A 167 -12.57 -4.31 -1.16
C ASN A 167 -12.99 -5.55 -0.35
N ARG A 168 -12.79 -6.76 -0.86
CA ARG A 168 -13.21 -7.98 -0.16
C ARG A 168 -12.49 -8.17 1.16
N LEU A 169 -11.18 -7.95 1.19
CA LEU A 169 -10.38 -8.08 2.40
C LEU A 169 -10.61 -6.92 3.37
N TYR A 170 -10.87 -5.71 2.85
CA TYR A 170 -11.25 -4.56 3.66
C TYR A 170 -12.60 -4.79 4.35
N THR A 171 -13.63 -5.21 3.61
CA THR A 171 -14.94 -5.55 4.17
C THR A 171 -14.84 -6.71 5.15
N PHE A 172 -14.13 -7.78 4.79
CA PHE A 172 -13.91 -8.94 5.66
C PHE A 172 -13.21 -8.56 6.97
N LEU A 173 -12.13 -7.76 6.91
CA LEU A 173 -11.42 -7.32 8.11
C LEU A 173 -12.24 -6.31 8.93
N GLN A 174 -13.07 -5.49 8.30
CA GLN A 174 -13.93 -4.54 8.99
C GLN A 174 -15.06 -5.25 9.74
N ASP A 175 -15.65 -6.27 9.11
CA ASP A 175 -16.72 -7.11 9.64
C ASP A 175 -16.22 -8.08 10.74
N HIS A 176 -15.08 -8.76 10.52
CA HIS A 176 -14.46 -9.65 11.53
C HIS A 176 -13.71 -8.91 12.65
N SER A 177 -13.65 -7.58 12.62
CA SER A 177 -13.01 -6.79 13.66
C SER A 177 -13.70 -6.85 15.01
N ASN A 178 -14.96 -7.28 15.04
CA ASN A 178 -15.67 -7.45 16.30
C ASN A 178 -15.33 -8.80 16.98
N GLN A 179 -14.73 -9.78 16.28
CA GLN A 179 -14.69 -11.14 16.85
C GLN A 179 -13.51 -12.08 16.48
N SER A 180 -12.56 -11.71 15.61
CA SER A 180 -11.53 -12.70 15.19
C SER A 180 -10.37 -12.88 16.19
N ARG A 181 -10.33 -14.06 16.83
CA ARG A 181 -9.22 -14.56 17.66
C ARG A 181 -7.88 -14.54 16.90
N ILE A 182 -7.88 -14.71 15.58
CA ILE A 182 -6.67 -14.72 14.73
C ILE A 182 -5.99 -13.35 14.70
N PHE A 183 -6.75 -12.26 14.59
CA PHE A 183 -6.17 -10.92 14.64
C PHE A 183 -5.62 -10.60 16.04
N ALA A 184 -6.30 -11.08 17.09
CA ALA A 184 -5.80 -10.98 18.46
C ALA A 184 -4.51 -11.80 18.67
N VAL A 185 -4.42 -13.00 18.09
CA VAL A 185 -3.21 -13.85 18.11
C VAL A 185 -2.08 -13.19 17.32
N PHE A 186 -2.33 -12.71 16.12
CA PHE A 186 -1.33 -12.01 15.30
C PHE A 186 -0.80 -10.75 16.00
N VAL A 187 -1.69 -9.94 16.58
CA VAL A 187 -1.30 -8.77 17.39
C VAL A 187 -0.59 -9.18 18.67
N ARG A 188 -0.94 -10.31 19.30
CA ARG A 188 -0.22 -10.79 20.50
C ARG A 188 1.18 -11.29 20.16
N VAL A 189 1.36 -11.88 18.98
CA VAL A 189 2.67 -12.35 18.47
C VAL A 189 3.57 -11.19 18.07
N PHE A 190 3.04 -10.16 17.41
CA PHE A 190 3.84 -9.02 16.93
C PHE A 190 3.87 -7.81 17.87
N GLY A 191 2.84 -7.61 18.69
CA GLY A 191 2.66 -6.45 19.57
C GLY A 191 3.23 -6.69 20.95
N GLY A 192 4.50 -7.11 21.02
CA GLY A 192 5.26 -7.44 22.24
C GLY A 192 4.64 -6.93 23.54
N LYS A 193 4.42 -7.88 24.47
CA LYS A 193 3.83 -7.71 25.80
C LYS A 193 4.38 -6.48 26.54
N ASN A 194 3.74 -5.33 26.39
CA ASN A 194 3.95 -4.21 27.30
C ASN A 194 3.18 -4.51 28.58
N ASN A 195 3.90 -5.03 29.57
CA ASN A 195 3.43 -5.25 30.93
C ASN A 195 2.76 -3.98 31.47
N MET A 196 1.47 -4.06 31.76
CA MET A 196 0.87 -3.23 32.80
C MET A 196 1.55 -3.62 34.13
N ARG A 197 2.42 -2.75 34.64
CA ARG A 197 2.69 -2.71 36.08
C ARG A 197 1.73 -1.67 36.66
N THR A 198 0.78 -2.17 37.43
CA THR A 198 -0.01 -1.39 38.37
C THR A 198 0.92 -0.67 39.34
N PRO A 199 0.76 0.65 39.58
CA PRO A 199 1.41 1.32 40.68
C PRO A 199 0.67 0.97 41.97
N SER A 200 0.96 -0.21 42.53
CA SER A 200 0.51 -0.58 43.87
C SER A 200 1.54 -1.44 44.59
N ASP A 201 2.81 -1.08 44.50
CA ASP A 201 3.85 -1.54 45.43
C ASP A 201 4.80 -0.35 45.63
N ALA A 202 4.32 0.60 46.42
CA ALA A 202 5.11 1.57 47.15
C ALA A 202 5.14 1.12 48.62
#